data_AF-A0AAD5X1G2-F1
#
_entry.id   AF-A0AAD5X1G2-F1
#
_cell.length_a   1.000
_cell.length_b   1.000
_cell.length_c   1.000
_cell.angle_alpha   90.00
_cell.angle_beta   90.00
_cell.angle_gamma   90.00
#
_symmetry.space_group_name_H-M   'P 1'
#
loop_
_entity.id
_entity.type
_entity.pdbx_description
1 polymer ?
#
loop_
_entity_poly.entity_id
_entity_poly.type
_entity_poly.pdbx_seq_one_letter_code
_entity_poly.pdbx_strand_id
1 'polypeptide(L)'
;MTADPSPPPFPQTLTRPIFLRQCLVPQKPATANPTLLPPNTFYTSMINNGLTAWEALSHFLPCSKAEQKKWPHPVWTFSRFGQSLTTLPTPLQTVHPTIGLLPASTKIFIGGEHEDSYDPDFNIYNDVIIIKPPLTDGSDSEKEIHILTYPHTAFPPTDFHTATQISEKIYIIGNIGYDAGANKSSKAQICVLDLPTLSMQRVDVVSPEPVAKKGSPKGRKAKSPVASPPLFEPVATTDEDPGWISQHNAELTAEGNILVTVQEGRYCTQQGGCEPGQWLYNPACGKWSKVPIVEP
;
A
#
# COMPACT_ATOMS: atom_id res chain seq x y z
N MET A 1 -0.91 -33.96 21.61
CA MET A 1 -2.00 -33.02 21.32
C MET A 1 -1.90 -31.89 22.33
N THR A 2 -1.06 -30.89 22.04
CA THR A 2 -1.06 -29.64 22.79
C THR A 2 -2.31 -28.89 22.35
N ALA A 3 -3.19 -28.58 23.30
CA ALA A 3 -4.32 -27.71 23.04
C ALA A 3 -3.80 -26.40 22.43
N ASP A 4 -4.37 -25.99 21.32
CA ASP A 4 -4.14 -24.68 20.72
C ASP A 4 -4.43 -23.63 21.81
N PRO A 5 -3.52 -22.67 22.09
CA PRO A 5 -3.82 -21.62 23.05
C PRO A 5 -5.13 -20.95 22.65
N SER A 6 -6.07 -20.84 23.60
CA SER A 6 -7.32 -20.12 23.37
C SER A 6 -6.99 -18.74 22.80
N PRO A 7 -7.62 -18.31 21.69
CA PRO A 7 -7.35 -17.00 21.13
C PRO A 7 -7.56 -15.93 22.21
N PRO A 8 -6.74 -14.85 22.21
CA PRO A 8 -6.88 -13.79 23.20
C PRO A 8 -8.34 -13.29 23.24
N PRO A 9 -8.87 -12.97 24.42
CA PRO A 9 -10.24 -12.50 24.53
C PRO A 9 -10.41 -11.24 23.67
N PHE A 10 -11.44 -11.22 22.82
CA PHE A 10 -11.79 -10.04 22.05
C PHE A 10 -11.99 -8.84 22.97
N PRO A 11 -11.54 -7.63 22.57
CA PRO A 11 -11.65 -6.46 23.42
C PRO A 11 -13.12 -6.18 23.73
N GLN A 12 -13.45 -5.94 25.02
CA GLN A 12 -14.83 -5.73 25.48
C GLN A 12 -15.52 -4.54 24.80
N THR A 13 -14.73 -3.58 24.31
CA THR A 13 -15.21 -2.41 23.56
C THR A 13 -15.73 -2.76 22.16
N LEU A 14 -15.29 -3.88 21.59
CA LEU A 14 -15.78 -4.36 20.30
C LEU A 14 -16.94 -5.32 20.51
N THR A 15 -18.17 -4.82 20.37
CA THR A 15 -19.39 -5.63 20.53
C THR A 15 -19.90 -6.13 19.19
N ARG A 16 -20.72 -7.18 19.19
CA ARG A 16 -21.37 -7.70 17.96
C ARG A 16 -22.14 -6.60 17.20
N PRO A 17 -22.96 -5.73 17.81
CA PRO A 17 -23.61 -4.64 17.08
C PRO A 17 -22.64 -3.67 16.41
N ILE A 18 -21.50 -3.36 17.06
CA ILE A 18 -20.45 -2.52 16.47
C ILE A 18 -19.83 -3.23 15.26
N PHE A 19 -19.46 -4.50 15.42
CA PHE A 19 -18.94 -5.35 14.34
C PHE A 19 -19.87 -5.34 13.13
N LEU A 20 -21.16 -5.69 13.30
CA LEU A 20 -22.12 -5.79 12.19
C LEU A 20 -22.31 -4.46 11.44
N ARG A 21 -22.05 -3.33 12.11
CA ARG A 21 -22.22 -1.98 11.54
C ARG A 21 -20.96 -1.45 10.85
N GLN A 22 -19.79 -1.84 11.30
CA GLN A 22 -18.53 -1.15 11.00
C GLN A 22 -17.45 -2.02 10.34
N CYS A 23 -17.66 -3.34 10.23
CA CYS A 23 -16.62 -4.30 9.87
C CYS A 23 -16.23 -4.32 8.39
N LEU A 24 -17.07 -3.82 7.49
CA LEU A 24 -16.83 -3.96 6.05
C LEU A 24 -15.72 -3.01 5.57
N VAL A 25 -14.99 -3.45 4.55
CA VAL A 25 -14.12 -2.57 3.77
C VAL A 25 -14.98 -1.47 3.12
N PRO A 26 -14.49 -0.22 3.04
CA PRO A 26 -15.17 0.82 2.27
C PRO A 26 -15.39 0.39 0.82
N GLN A 27 -16.65 0.17 0.44
CA GLN A 27 -17.05 -0.42 -0.85
C GLN A 27 -16.88 0.50 -2.05
N LYS A 28 -16.66 1.81 -1.82
CA LYS A 28 -16.43 2.79 -2.88
C LYS A 28 -15.01 3.33 -2.76
N PRO A 29 -14.26 3.41 -3.87
CA PRO A 29 -12.99 4.11 -3.89
C PRO A 29 -13.16 5.53 -3.37
N ALA A 30 -12.18 6.01 -2.61
CA ALA A 30 -12.18 7.39 -2.15
C ALA A 30 -12.17 8.34 -3.35
N THR A 31 -12.87 9.46 -3.23
CA THR A 31 -12.93 10.49 -4.29
C THR A 31 -11.92 11.60 -4.07
N ALA A 32 -11.39 11.74 -2.85
CA ALA A 32 -10.39 12.72 -2.48
C ALA A 32 -9.06 12.03 -2.09
N ASN A 33 -7.96 12.76 -2.25
CA ASN A 33 -6.60 12.29 -2.04
C ASN A 33 -5.90 13.12 -0.95
N PRO A 34 -5.80 12.61 0.30
CA PRO A 34 -6.48 11.43 0.84
C PRO A 34 -7.93 11.70 1.26
N THR A 35 -8.67 10.62 1.57
CA THR A 35 -9.90 10.68 2.39
C THR A 35 -9.63 10.05 3.75
N LEU A 36 -9.67 10.87 4.81
CA LEU A 36 -9.57 10.38 6.19
C LEU A 36 -10.88 9.69 6.59
N LEU A 37 -10.80 8.44 7.03
CA LEU A 37 -11.96 7.74 7.57
C LEU A 37 -12.32 8.31 8.96
N PRO A 38 -13.62 8.46 9.27
CA PRO A 38 -14.04 8.86 10.60
C PRO A 38 -13.63 7.82 11.64
N PRO A 39 -13.51 8.20 12.93
CA PRO A 39 -13.24 7.26 14.01
C PRO A 39 -14.18 6.05 13.96
N ASN A 40 -13.59 4.86 13.99
CA ASN A 40 -14.31 3.59 13.84
C ASN A 40 -13.81 2.62 14.91
N THR A 41 -14.70 2.24 15.83
CA THR A 41 -14.36 1.38 16.96
C THR A 41 -13.90 0.01 16.49
N PHE A 42 -14.52 -0.55 15.44
CA PHE A 42 -14.05 -1.81 14.87
C PHE A 42 -12.61 -1.69 14.36
N TYR A 43 -12.29 -0.71 13.49
CA TYR A 43 -10.93 -0.59 12.96
C TYR A 43 -9.88 -0.33 14.06
N THR A 44 -10.16 0.56 15.01
CA THR A 44 -9.24 0.83 16.14
C THR A 44 -9.01 -0.43 16.97
N SER A 45 -10.05 -1.20 17.28
CA SER A 45 -9.93 -2.47 18.01
C SER A 45 -9.11 -3.50 17.25
N MET A 46 -9.31 -3.62 15.94
CA MET A 46 -8.54 -4.52 15.07
C MET A 46 -7.05 -4.16 15.06
N ILE A 47 -6.74 -2.86 14.93
CA ILE A 47 -5.36 -2.34 14.95
C ILE A 47 -4.69 -2.52 16.31
N ASN A 48 -5.42 -2.26 17.41
CA ASN A 48 -4.87 -2.37 18.76
C ASN A 48 -4.51 -3.80 19.16
N ASN A 49 -5.22 -4.78 18.60
CA ASN A 49 -5.08 -6.18 18.99
C ASN A 49 -4.45 -7.04 17.89
N GLY A 50 -4.08 -6.48 16.73
CA GLY A 50 -3.45 -7.24 15.66
C GLY A 50 -4.39 -8.25 14.97
N LEU A 51 -5.69 -8.01 15.01
CA LEU A 51 -6.70 -8.99 14.61
C LEU A 51 -6.86 -9.12 13.09
N THR A 52 -7.23 -10.32 12.66
CA THR A 52 -7.64 -10.68 11.31
C THR A 52 -9.15 -10.62 11.13
N ALA A 53 -9.63 -10.46 9.89
CA ALA A 53 -11.06 -10.55 9.61
C ALA A 53 -11.63 -11.93 9.97
N TRP A 54 -10.87 -13.00 9.74
CA TRP A 54 -11.24 -14.36 10.13
C TRP A 54 -11.50 -14.50 11.64
N GLU A 55 -10.62 -13.96 12.50
CA GLU A 55 -10.82 -13.98 13.95
C GLU A 55 -12.10 -13.23 14.33
N ALA A 56 -12.34 -12.05 13.73
CA ALA A 56 -13.51 -11.24 14.02
C ALA A 56 -14.81 -11.92 13.59
N LEU A 57 -14.84 -12.51 12.39
CA LEU A 57 -15.97 -13.28 11.89
C LEU A 57 -16.26 -14.49 12.77
N SER A 58 -15.23 -15.26 13.12
CA SER A 58 -15.37 -16.45 13.96
C SER A 58 -15.91 -16.11 15.35
N HIS A 59 -15.53 -14.95 15.89
CA HIS A 59 -16.00 -14.49 17.20
C HIS A 59 -17.44 -13.95 17.16
N PHE A 60 -17.76 -13.04 16.23
CA PHE A 60 -19.04 -12.33 16.23
C PHE A 60 -20.15 -13.03 15.44
N LEU A 61 -19.77 -13.89 14.49
CA LEU A 61 -20.65 -14.69 13.65
C LEU A 61 -20.23 -16.18 13.68
N PRO A 62 -20.37 -16.86 14.84
CA PRO A 62 -20.11 -18.29 14.94
C PRO A 62 -21.23 -19.07 14.23
N CYS A 63 -21.19 -19.08 12.90
CA CYS A 63 -22.13 -19.78 12.04
C CYS A 63 -21.39 -20.77 11.14
N SER A 64 -22.13 -21.66 10.48
CA SER A 64 -21.53 -22.60 9.54
C SER A 64 -20.83 -21.85 8.39
N LYS A 65 -19.82 -22.48 7.75
CA LYS A 65 -19.17 -21.91 6.55
C LYS A 65 -20.18 -21.51 5.45
N ALA A 66 -21.30 -22.22 5.36
CA ALA A 66 -22.38 -21.92 4.40
C ALA A 66 -23.16 -20.64 4.76
N GLU A 67 -23.24 -20.30 6.05
CA GLU A 67 -23.86 -19.07 6.53
C GLU A 67 -22.88 -17.89 6.49
N GLN A 68 -21.60 -18.12 6.75
CA GLN A 68 -20.55 -17.10 6.60
C GLN A 68 -20.52 -16.57 5.17
N LYS A 69 -20.60 -17.44 4.16
CA LYS A 69 -20.67 -17.04 2.73
C LYS A 69 -21.84 -16.12 2.36
N LYS A 70 -22.88 -16.02 3.20
CA LYS A 70 -24.03 -15.13 2.98
C LYS A 70 -23.83 -13.75 3.60
N TRP A 71 -22.78 -13.59 4.40
CA TRP A 71 -22.44 -12.34 5.03
C TRP A 71 -21.91 -11.34 3.99
N PRO A 72 -22.11 -10.02 4.17
CA PRO A 72 -21.44 -9.05 3.33
C PRO A 72 -19.92 -9.12 3.51
N HIS A 73 -19.20 -9.17 2.39
CA HIS A 73 -17.74 -9.23 2.33
C HIS A 73 -17.18 -8.08 1.46
N PRO A 74 -15.88 -7.75 1.55
CA PRO A 74 -14.92 -8.27 2.54
C PRO A 74 -15.01 -7.53 3.88
N VAL A 75 -14.74 -8.26 4.96
CA VAL A 75 -14.48 -7.68 6.28
C VAL A 75 -13.06 -7.09 6.28
N TRP A 76 -12.91 -5.89 6.81
CA TRP A 76 -11.63 -5.20 6.88
C TRP A 76 -10.71 -5.87 7.92
N THR A 77 -9.43 -6.03 7.58
CA THR A 77 -8.41 -6.55 8.48
C THR A 77 -7.24 -5.58 8.64
N PHE A 78 -6.58 -5.62 9.79
CA PHE A 78 -5.31 -4.93 10.02
C PHE A 78 -4.11 -5.82 9.66
N SER A 79 -4.14 -7.08 10.08
CA SER A 79 -3.09 -8.06 9.79
C SER A 79 -3.22 -8.53 8.34
N ARG A 80 -2.19 -8.23 7.53
CA ARG A 80 -2.21 -8.37 6.07
C ARG A 80 -0.88 -8.91 5.55
N PHE A 81 -0.93 -9.74 4.52
CA PHE A 81 0.24 -10.14 3.76
C PHE A 81 0.71 -8.99 2.88
N GLY A 82 2.03 -8.88 2.66
CA GLY A 82 2.58 -7.90 1.72
C GLY A 82 2.34 -6.42 2.08
N GLN A 83 1.89 -6.12 3.30
CA GLN A 83 1.82 -4.75 3.83
C GLN A 83 3.22 -4.26 4.18
N SER A 84 3.54 -3.01 3.84
CA SER A 84 4.79 -2.39 4.28
C SER A 84 4.59 -1.59 5.55
N LEU A 85 5.65 -1.49 6.36
CA LEU A 85 5.72 -0.67 7.57
C LEU A 85 6.94 0.27 7.46
N THR A 86 6.69 1.57 7.51
CA THR A 86 7.71 2.60 7.69
C THR A 86 7.59 3.20 9.08
N THR A 87 8.69 3.28 9.83
CA THR A 87 8.75 3.99 11.11
C THR A 87 9.53 5.28 10.92
N LEU A 88 8.92 6.43 11.21
CA LEU A 88 9.60 7.71 11.05
C LEU A 88 10.78 7.81 12.05
N PRO A 89 12.01 8.03 11.58
CA PRO A 89 13.18 8.11 12.47
C PRO A 89 13.24 9.43 13.25
N THR A 90 12.65 10.49 12.69
CA THR A 90 12.60 11.83 13.28
C THR A 90 11.20 12.42 13.10
N PRO A 91 10.80 13.40 13.92
CA PRO A 91 9.54 14.11 13.69
C PRO A 91 9.57 14.84 12.34
N LEU A 92 8.41 14.90 11.65
CA LEU A 92 8.24 15.86 10.57
C LEU A 92 8.14 17.25 11.15
N GLN A 93 8.78 18.22 10.49
CA GLN A 93 8.70 19.63 10.90
C GLN A 93 7.39 20.25 10.45
N THR A 94 6.84 19.76 9.34
CA THR A 94 5.57 20.23 8.81
C THR A 94 4.39 19.62 9.58
N VAL A 95 3.48 20.47 10.02
CA VAL A 95 2.24 20.06 10.71
C VAL A 95 1.15 19.85 9.67
N HIS A 96 0.59 18.64 9.59
CA HIS A 96 -0.52 18.36 8.71
C HIS A 96 -1.80 19.06 9.23
N PRO A 97 -2.63 19.68 8.37
CA PRO A 97 -3.78 20.47 8.83
C PRO A 97 -4.86 19.67 9.55
N THR A 98 -5.10 18.42 9.14
CA THR A 98 -6.13 17.55 9.75
C THR A 98 -5.63 16.70 10.89
N ILE A 99 -4.48 16.02 10.71
CA ILE A 99 -3.95 15.10 11.70
C ILE A 99 -2.79 15.70 12.52
N GLY A 100 -2.40 16.95 12.34
CA GLY A 100 -1.34 17.56 13.15
C GLY A 100 0.07 17.01 12.88
N LEU A 101 0.92 17.05 13.90
CA LEU A 101 2.33 16.66 13.83
C LEU A 101 2.49 15.14 13.69
N LEU A 102 3.46 14.70 12.88
CA LEU A 102 3.93 13.31 12.87
C LEU A 102 5.24 13.22 13.69
N PRO A 103 5.19 12.76 14.95
CA PRO A 103 6.39 12.62 15.77
C PRO A 103 7.30 11.48 15.29
N ALA A 104 8.54 11.43 15.81
CA ALA A 104 9.40 10.26 15.67
C ALA A 104 8.69 9.01 16.19
N SER A 105 9.05 7.84 15.66
CA SER A 105 8.42 6.56 15.95
C SER A 105 6.96 6.43 15.50
N THR A 106 6.43 7.41 14.74
CA THR A 106 5.17 7.24 14.01
C THR A 106 5.30 6.05 13.05
N LYS A 107 4.37 5.11 13.15
CA LYS A 107 4.30 3.93 12.28
C LYS A 107 3.31 4.19 11.16
N ILE A 108 3.73 3.92 9.93
CA ILE A 108 2.93 4.09 8.72
C ILE A 108 2.86 2.73 8.03
N PHE A 109 1.66 2.16 8.01
CA PHE A 109 1.38 0.89 7.33
C PHE A 109 0.67 1.17 6.01
N ILE A 110 1.08 0.50 4.94
CA ILE A 110 0.59 0.79 3.59
C ILE A 110 0.14 -0.51 2.92
N GLY A 111 -1.09 -0.51 2.39
CA GLY A 111 -1.61 -1.58 1.54
C GLY A 111 -1.61 -2.97 2.17
N GLY A 112 -1.26 -3.97 1.37
CA GLY A 112 -1.29 -5.39 1.71
C GLY A 112 -2.57 -6.09 1.26
N GLU A 113 -2.61 -7.41 1.44
CA GLU A 113 -3.76 -8.26 1.10
C GLU A 113 -4.24 -9.10 2.30
N HIS A 114 -5.45 -9.61 2.20
CA HIS A 114 -6.02 -10.60 3.10
C HIS A 114 -6.62 -11.75 2.32
N GLU A 115 -6.41 -12.96 2.82
CA GLU A 115 -6.82 -14.24 2.23
C GLU A 115 -6.29 -14.48 0.81
N ASP A 116 -6.66 -15.61 0.21
CA ASP A 116 -6.41 -15.92 -1.19
C ASP A 116 -7.63 -15.61 -2.07
N SER A 117 -7.43 -15.54 -3.39
CA SER A 117 -8.48 -15.14 -4.35
C SER A 117 -9.74 -16.01 -4.40
N TYR A 118 -9.76 -17.18 -3.74
CA TYR A 118 -10.94 -18.04 -3.64
C TYR A 118 -11.78 -17.75 -2.39
N ASP A 119 -11.25 -17.00 -1.43
CA ASP A 119 -11.94 -16.62 -0.21
C ASP A 119 -12.87 -15.41 -0.45
N PRO A 120 -14.11 -15.42 0.05
CA PRO A 120 -15.00 -14.26 -0.07
C PRO A 120 -14.47 -13.00 0.64
N ASP A 121 -13.61 -13.11 1.65
CA ASP A 121 -12.95 -11.99 2.31
C ASP A 121 -11.64 -11.53 1.64
N PHE A 122 -11.30 -12.10 0.47
CA PHE A 122 -10.15 -11.67 -0.31
C PHE A 122 -10.22 -10.17 -0.59
N ASN A 123 -9.20 -9.44 -0.15
CA ASN A 123 -9.11 -8.02 -0.43
C ASN A 123 -7.66 -7.53 -0.45
N ILE A 124 -7.27 -6.89 -1.55
CA ILE A 124 -6.06 -6.08 -1.65
C ILE A 124 -6.42 -4.64 -1.28
N TYR A 125 -5.65 -4.05 -0.37
CA TYR A 125 -5.93 -2.74 0.22
C TYR A 125 -5.14 -1.63 -0.48
N ASN A 126 -5.72 -0.42 -0.49
CA ASN A 126 -5.06 0.82 -0.91
C ASN A 126 -5.22 1.92 0.15
N ASP A 127 -5.29 1.54 1.42
CA ASP A 127 -5.32 2.46 2.55
C ASP A 127 -3.92 2.64 3.16
N VAL A 128 -3.78 3.73 3.91
CA VAL A 128 -2.60 4.02 4.74
C VAL A 128 -3.07 4.17 6.17
N ILE A 129 -2.42 3.46 7.09
CA ILE A 129 -2.73 3.50 8.53
C ILE A 129 -1.56 4.19 9.22
N ILE A 130 -1.84 5.29 9.90
CA ILE A 130 -0.86 6.05 10.69
C ILE A 130 -1.15 5.81 12.16
N ILE A 131 -0.16 5.31 12.88
CA ILE A 131 -0.19 5.14 14.33
C ILE A 131 0.87 6.05 14.92
N LYS A 132 0.43 7.12 15.59
CA LYS A 132 1.34 8.01 16.30
C LYS A 132 1.58 7.48 17.71
N PRO A 133 2.84 7.48 18.19
CA PRO A 133 3.11 7.22 19.59
C PRO A 133 2.48 8.30 20.48
N PRO A 134 2.25 7.98 21.76
CA PRO A 134 1.99 8.98 22.79
C PRO A 134 3.04 10.11 22.75
N LEU A 135 2.62 11.36 22.92
CA LEU A 135 3.52 12.53 22.86
C LEU A 135 4.47 12.62 24.06
N THR A 136 4.20 11.89 25.14
CA THR A 136 5.05 11.81 26.33
C THR A 136 5.41 10.37 26.63
N ASP A 137 6.70 10.12 26.83
CA ASP A 137 7.19 8.81 27.26
C ASP A 137 6.59 8.50 28.65
N GLY A 138 5.81 7.42 28.74
CA GLY A 138 5.16 6.99 29.97
C GLY A 138 3.80 7.61 30.31
N SER A 139 3.13 8.35 29.41
CA SER A 139 1.71 8.68 29.63
C SER A 139 0.79 7.55 29.23
N ASP A 140 -0.25 7.30 30.03
CA ASP A 140 -1.39 6.44 29.69
C ASP A 140 -2.25 6.99 28.52
N SER A 141 -1.76 7.99 27.79
CA SER A 141 -2.48 8.51 26.64
C SER A 141 -2.43 7.48 25.51
N GLU A 142 -3.59 7.05 25.05
CA GLU A 142 -3.76 6.15 23.92
C GLU A 142 -3.01 6.66 22.67
N LYS A 143 -2.44 5.73 21.91
CA LYS A 143 -1.86 6.02 20.59
C LYS A 143 -2.94 6.57 19.65
N GLU A 144 -2.58 7.54 18.82
CA GLU A 144 -3.52 8.14 17.86
C GLU A 144 -3.49 7.36 16.55
N ILE A 145 -4.66 6.98 16.05
CA ILE A 145 -4.81 6.15 14.85
C ILE A 145 -5.58 6.92 13.78
N HIS A 146 -5.01 6.98 12.58
CA HIS A 146 -5.67 7.52 11.39
C HIS A 146 -5.64 6.50 10.26
N ILE A 147 -6.75 6.37 9.53
CA ILE A 147 -6.86 5.50 8.36
C ILE A 147 -7.24 6.38 7.18
N LEU A 148 -6.38 6.41 6.17
CA LEU A 148 -6.54 7.20 4.97
C LEU A 148 -6.82 6.28 3.81
N THR A 149 -7.84 6.60 3.02
CA THR A 149 -8.19 5.88 1.79
C THR A 149 -7.95 6.77 0.58
N TYR A 150 -7.65 6.15 -0.55
CA TYR A 150 -7.18 6.84 -1.75
C TYR A 150 -7.99 6.45 -2.99
N PRO A 151 -8.16 7.36 -3.97
CA PRO A 151 -8.71 6.98 -5.26
C PRO A 151 -7.76 6.00 -5.94
N HIS A 152 -8.29 4.98 -6.62
CA HIS A 152 -7.48 3.96 -7.30
C HIS A 152 -6.55 4.56 -8.38
N THR A 153 -6.89 5.73 -8.92
CA THR A 153 -6.06 6.45 -9.88
C THR A 153 -4.81 7.06 -9.25
N ALA A 154 -4.86 7.42 -7.97
CA ALA A 154 -3.71 7.93 -7.22
C ALA A 154 -2.94 6.79 -6.54
N PHE A 155 -3.68 5.84 -5.96
CA PHE A 155 -3.13 4.66 -5.31
C PHE A 155 -3.99 3.43 -5.62
N PRO A 156 -3.59 2.58 -6.56
CA PRO A 156 -4.30 1.32 -6.80
C PRO A 156 -4.08 0.34 -5.64
N PRO A 157 -5.01 -0.58 -5.37
CA PRO A 157 -4.81 -1.72 -4.48
C PRO A 157 -3.47 -2.41 -4.73
N THR A 158 -2.66 -2.50 -3.69
CA THR A 158 -1.26 -2.91 -3.80
C THR A 158 -0.83 -3.73 -2.58
N ASP A 159 -0.23 -4.90 -2.84
CA ASP A 159 0.42 -5.75 -1.86
C ASP A 159 1.81 -6.19 -2.34
N PHE A 160 2.63 -6.75 -1.45
CA PHE A 160 4.00 -7.19 -1.70
C PHE A 160 4.90 -6.15 -2.40
N HIS A 161 4.68 -4.89 -2.05
CA HIS A 161 5.52 -3.77 -2.44
C HIS A 161 6.57 -3.50 -1.35
N THR A 162 7.56 -2.70 -1.68
CA THR A 162 8.46 -2.10 -0.69
C THR A 162 8.11 -0.63 -0.47
N ALA A 163 8.35 -0.12 0.73
CA ALA A 163 8.21 1.30 1.04
C ALA A 163 9.50 1.85 1.65
N THR A 164 10.07 2.87 1.01
CA THR A 164 11.34 3.49 1.42
C THR A 164 11.12 4.98 1.68
N GLN A 165 11.41 5.42 2.91
CA GLN A 165 11.34 6.84 3.25
C GLN A 165 12.57 7.58 2.74
N ILE A 166 12.34 8.73 2.08
CA ILE A 166 13.37 9.68 1.68
C ILE A 166 12.86 11.07 2.02
N SER A 167 13.49 11.72 3.01
CA SER A 167 13.02 13.01 3.54
C SER A 167 11.54 12.93 3.97
N GLU A 168 10.71 13.88 3.57
CA GLU A 168 9.28 13.94 3.87
C GLU A 168 8.40 13.12 2.89
N LYS A 169 8.98 12.13 2.19
CA LYS A 169 8.27 11.28 1.23
C LYS A 169 8.50 9.80 1.51
N ILE A 170 7.52 8.96 1.18
CA ILE A 170 7.67 7.50 1.13
C ILE A 170 7.45 7.03 -0.30
N TYR A 171 8.45 6.35 -0.86
CA TYR A 171 8.39 5.74 -2.17
C TYR A 171 7.92 4.29 -2.03
N ILE A 172 6.82 3.97 -2.69
CA ILE A 172 6.19 2.65 -2.75
C ILE A 172 6.52 2.06 -4.10
N ILE A 173 7.29 0.97 -4.14
CA ILE A 173 7.78 0.37 -5.39
C ILE A 173 7.28 -1.07 -5.51
N GLY A 174 6.87 -1.42 -6.73
CA GLY A 174 6.29 -2.69 -7.12
C GLY A 174 4.88 -2.91 -6.54
N ASN A 175 4.27 -4.03 -6.93
CA ASN A 175 2.97 -4.44 -6.46
C ASN A 175 2.60 -5.85 -6.95
N ILE A 176 1.82 -6.57 -6.14
CA ILE A 176 0.74 -7.42 -6.63
C ILE A 176 -0.54 -6.56 -6.54
N GLY A 177 -1.51 -6.84 -7.39
CA GLY A 177 -2.77 -6.12 -7.49
C GLY A 177 -3.78 -6.97 -8.24
N TYR A 178 -5.05 -6.56 -8.27
CA TYR A 178 -6.10 -7.37 -8.88
C TYR A 178 -5.84 -7.71 -10.36
N ASP A 179 -5.13 -6.83 -11.09
CA ASP A 179 -4.78 -7.01 -12.50
C ASP A 179 -3.35 -7.56 -12.72
N ALA A 180 -2.61 -7.93 -11.67
CA ALA A 180 -1.20 -8.30 -11.74
C ALA A 180 -0.89 -9.50 -12.66
N GLY A 181 -1.91 -10.31 -13.01
CA GLY A 181 -1.79 -11.37 -14.01
C GLY A 181 -2.04 -10.95 -15.46
N ALA A 182 -2.77 -9.85 -15.70
CA ALA A 182 -3.28 -9.49 -17.02
C ALA A 182 -2.27 -8.71 -17.87
N ASN A 183 -1.26 -8.09 -17.26
CA ASN A 183 -0.27 -7.29 -17.99
C ASN A 183 1.15 -7.50 -17.45
N LYS A 184 1.66 -8.73 -17.59
CA LYS A 184 3.05 -9.11 -17.25
C LYS A 184 4.13 -8.33 -18.03
N SER A 185 3.74 -7.53 -19.03
CA SER A 185 4.57 -6.56 -19.74
C SER A 185 4.54 -5.14 -19.14
N SER A 186 3.83 -4.94 -18.04
CA SER A 186 3.74 -3.64 -17.35
C SER A 186 5.07 -3.27 -16.68
N LYS A 187 5.29 -1.97 -16.52
CA LYS A 187 6.47 -1.41 -15.87
C LYS A 187 6.33 -1.45 -14.35
N ALA A 188 7.42 -1.22 -13.63
CA ALA A 188 7.38 -1.16 -12.17
C ALA A 188 6.40 -0.09 -11.71
N GLN A 189 5.45 -0.46 -10.84
CA GLN A 189 4.61 0.55 -10.20
C GLN A 189 5.45 1.34 -9.22
N ILE A 190 5.36 2.67 -9.29
CA ILE A 190 5.92 3.57 -8.29
C ILE A 190 4.81 4.52 -7.83
N CYS A 191 4.54 4.53 -6.53
CA CYS A 191 3.70 5.53 -5.89
C CYS A 191 4.52 6.32 -4.86
N VAL A 192 4.14 7.56 -4.61
CA VAL A 192 4.81 8.43 -3.65
C VAL A 192 3.77 8.98 -2.69
N LEU A 193 3.95 8.70 -1.40
CA LEU A 193 3.20 9.32 -0.33
C LEU A 193 3.98 10.56 0.14
N ASP A 194 3.40 11.74 -0.07
CA ASP A 194 3.91 12.99 0.49
C ASP A 194 3.45 13.11 1.95
N LEU A 195 4.38 13.05 2.91
CA LEU A 195 4.00 13.02 4.32
C LEU A 195 3.38 14.34 4.85
N PRO A 196 3.79 15.54 4.39
CA PRO A 196 3.19 16.80 4.81
C PRO A 196 1.71 16.93 4.44
N THR A 197 1.32 16.44 3.26
CA THR A 197 -0.07 16.51 2.76
C THR A 197 -0.83 15.19 2.86
N LEU A 198 -0.12 14.10 3.13
CA LEU A 198 -0.58 12.71 3.04
C LEU A 198 -1.20 12.34 1.69
N SER A 199 -0.90 13.12 0.64
CA SER A 199 -1.38 12.85 -0.70
C SER A 199 -0.55 11.73 -1.33
N MET A 200 -1.23 10.82 -2.03
CA MET A 200 -0.58 9.78 -2.82
C MET A 200 -0.49 10.22 -4.27
N GLN A 201 0.62 9.90 -4.92
CA GLN A 201 0.75 10.08 -6.35
C GLN A 201 1.37 8.86 -7.01
N ARG A 202 0.74 8.40 -8.08
CA ARG A 202 1.37 7.45 -9.00
C ARG A 202 2.37 8.19 -9.88
N VAL A 203 3.59 7.67 -9.96
CA VAL A 203 4.61 8.13 -10.90
C VAL A 203 4.37 7.43 -12.22
N ASP A 204 4.01 8.20 -13.24
CA ASP A 204 3.88 7.67 -14.60
C ASP A 204 5.25 7.30 -15.15
N VAL A 205 5.29 6.35 -16.08
CA VAL A 205 6.53 6.06 -16.80
C VAL A 205 6.52 6.74 -18.15
N VAL A 206 7.53 7.55 -18.45
CA VAL A 206 7.74 8.01 -19.82
C VAL A 206 8.30 6.84 -20.62
N SER A 207 7.50 6.26 -21.50
CA SER A 207 8.10 5.43 -22.56
C SER A 207 8.95 6.35 -23.44
N PRO A 208 10.20 5.99 -23.77
CA PRO A 208 10.94 6.72 -24.79
C PRO A 208 10.05 6.78 -26.03
N GLU A 209 9.86 7.98 -26.59
CA GLU A 209 8.94 8.14 -27.72
C GLU A 209 9.27 7.10 -28.81
N PRO A 210 8.28 6.35 -29.31
CA PRO A 210 8.53 5.47 -30.43
C PRO A 210 9.03 6.32 -31.59
N VAL A 211 10.24 6.03 -32.08
CA VAL A 211 10.77 6.60 -33.32
C VAL A 211 9.70 6.42 -34.39
N ALA A 212 9.11 7.54 -34.83
CA ALA A 212 7.92 7.54 -35.65
C ALA A 212 8.12 6.70 -36.92
N LYS A 213 7.45 5.54 -36.99
CA LYS A 213 7.19 4.89 -38.28
C LYS A 213 6.08 5.69 -38.96
N LYS A 214 6.40 6.25 -40.14
CA LYS A 214 5.47 7.01 -40.99
C LYS A 214 4.27 6.16 -41.43
N GLY A 215 3.06 6.71 -41.27
CA GLY A 215 1.78 6.29 -41.88
C GLY A 215 0.91 5.46 -40.92
N SER A 216 -0.39 5.68 -40.68
CA SER A 216 -1.49 6.43 -41.33
C SER A 216 -2.66 6.54 -40.31
N PRO A 217 -3.76 7.29 -40.57
CA PRO A 217 -4.44 8.07 -39.51
C PRO A 217 -5.74 7.51 -38.89
N LYS A 218 -5.95 7.97 -37.64
CA LYS A 218 -7.21 8.34 -36.93
C LYS A 218 -8.13 7.26 -36.37
N GLY A 219 -8.16 7.18 -35.03
CA GLY A 219 -9.27 6.73 -34.19
C GLY A 219 -9.52 7.71 -33.04
N ARG A 220 -10.79 7.92 -32.69
CA ARG A 220 -11.33 8.94 -31.77
C ARG A 220 -10.62 9.03 -30.41
N LYS A 221 -10.24 10.25 -29.99
CA LYS A 221 -9.88 10.57 -28.60
C LYS A 221 -11.14 10.71 -27.75
N ALA A 222 -11.32 9.82 -26.78
CA ALA A 222 -12.17 10.08 -25.62
C ALA A 222 -11.47 11.14 -24.74
N LYS A 223 -12.22 12.15 -24.28
CA LYS A 223 -11.74 13.14 -23.32
C LYS A 223 -11.60 12.47 -21.95
N SER A 224 -10.38 12.32 -21.46
CA SER A 224 -10.12 12.02 -20.05
C SER A 224 -10.62 13.19 -19.18
N PRO A 225 -11.15 12.92 -17.97
CA PRO A 225 -11.52 13.97 -17.04
C PRO A 225 -10.27 14.73 -16.58
N VAL A 226 -10.41 16.05 -16.43
CA VAL A 226 -9.37 16.93 -15.91
C VAL A 226 -9.14 16.59 -14.44
N ALA A 227 -8.06 15.85 -14.16
CA ALA A 227 -7.57 15.68 -12.80
C ALA A 227 -7.02 17.03 -12.30
N SER A 228 -7.28 17.36 -11.04
CA SER A 228 -6.63 18.49 -10.37
C SER A 228 -5.10 18.37 -10.53
N PRO A 229 -4.38 19.49 -10.73
CA PRO A 229 -2.92 19.45 -10.84
C PRO A 229 -2.34 18.84 -9.55
N PRO A 230 -1.29 18.01 -9.68
CA PRO A 230 -0.72 17.36 -8.52
C PRO A 230 -0.01 18.38 -7.62
N LEU A 231 -0.08 18.17 -6.31
CA LEU A 231 0.50 19.05 -5.29
C LEU A 231 2.05 19.07 -5.31
N PHE A 232 2.66 18.10 -6.00
CA PHE A 232 4.07 18.06 -6.39
C PHE A 232 4.19 17.37 -7.75
N GLU A 233 5.24 17.66 -8.53
CA GLU A 233 5.45 17.00 -9.82
C GLU A 233 6.24 15.70 -9.61
N PRO A 234 5.66 14.52 -9.91
CA PRO A 234 6.37 13.25 -9.86
C PRO A 234 7.27 13.19 -11.10
N VAL A 235 8.51 12.73 -10.92
CA VAL A 235 9.40 12.58 -12.07
C VAL A 235 9.09 11.26 -12.75
N ALA A 236 8.55 11.34 -13.94
CA ALA A 236 8.17 10.15 -14.68
C ALA A 236 9.38 9.26 -14.97
N THR A 237 9.22 7.94 -14.90
CA THR A 237 10.38 7.05 -14.95
C THR A 237 10.91 6.84 -16.38
N THR A 238 12.20 6.52 -16.50
CA THR A 238 12.89 6.29 -17.79
C THR A 238 13.95 5.18 -17.66
N ASP A 239 14.50 4.76 -18.80
CA ASP A 239 15.67 3.86 -18.91
C ASP A 239 15.40 2.38 -18.56
N GLU A 240 16.31 1.72 -17.83
CA GLU A 240 16.38 0.26 -17.64
C GLU A 240 15.39 -0.27 -16.58
N ASP A 241 14.11 0.12 -16.70
CA ASP A 241 13.04 -0.27 -15.78
C ASP A 241 12.98 -1.80 -15.58
N PRO A 242 12.82 -2.28 -14.34
CA PRO A 242 12.73 -3.70 -14.04
C PRO A 242 11.38 -4.31 -14.41
N GLY A 243 10.53 -3.67 -15.21
CA GLY A 243 9.21 -4.22 -15.51
C GLY A 243 8.40 -4.46 -14.24
N TRP A 244 7.45 -5.38 -14.32
CA TRP A 244 6.59 -5.70 -13.19
C TRP A 244 7.35 -6.52 -12.14
N ILE A 245 7.39 -5.98 -10.91
CA ILE A 245 8.09 -6.56 -9.76
C ILE A 245 7.19 -6.58 -8.53
N SER A 246 7.34 -7.64 -7.73
CA SER A 246 6.73 -7.81 -6.41
C SER A 246 7.62 -8.67 -5.52
N GLN A 247 7.42 -8.63 -4.20
CA GLN A 247 8.21 -9.42 -3.23
C GLN A 247 9.73 -9.22 -3.35
N HIS A 248 10.15 -8.02 -3.73
CA HIS A 248 11.54 -7.62 -3.82
C HIS A 248 11.98 -6.93 -2.52
N ASN A 249 13.28 -6.70 -2.40
CA ASN A 249 13.85 -5.86 -1.35
C ASN A 249 14.20 -4.48 -1.93
N ALA A 250 14.04 -3.43 -1.13
CA ALA A 250 14.43 -2.08 -1.51
C ALA A 250 15.11 -1.37 -0.34
N GLU A 251 16.26 -0.77 -0.61
CA GLU A 251 17.09 -0.11 0.41
C GLU A 251 17.52 1.28 -0.07
N LEU A 252 17.60 2.24 0.84
CA LEU A 252 18.11 3.58 0.55
C LEU A 252 19.64 3.55 0.54
N THR A 253 20.28 3.96 -0.56
CA THR A 253 21.73 4.11 -0.64
C THR A 253 22.21 5.41 -0.02
N ALA A 254 23.50 5.51 0.28
CA ALA A 254 24.11 6.73 0.83
C ALA A 254 23.95 7.95 -0.11
N GLU A 255 23.85 7.71 -1.41
CA GLU A 255 23.66 8.73 -2.46
C GLU A 255 22.20 9.15 -2.62
N GLY A 256 21.27 8.59 -1.84
CA GLY A 256 19.85 8.92 -1.90
C GLY A 256 19.08 8.21 -3.01
N ASN A 257 19.65 7.15 -3.61
CA ASN A 257 18.95 6.29 -4.55
C ASN A 257 18.26 5.13 -3.82
N ILE A 258 17.29 4.49 -4.46
CA ILE A 258 16.67 3.27 -3.94
C ILE A 258 17.25 2.08 -4.71
N LEU A 259 18.02 1.24 -4.02
CA LEU A 259 18.51 -0.03 -4.55
C LEU A 259 17.42 -1.08 -4.40
N VAL A 260 16.83 -1.47 -5.53
CA VAL A 260 15.86 -2.55 -5.64
C VAL A 260 16.60 -3.84 -5.99
N THR A 261 16.52 -4.83 -5.10
CA THR A 261 17.07 -6.16 -5.28
C THR A 261 15.94 -7.17 -5.46
N VAL A 262 15.90 -7.81 -6.62
CA VAL A 262 14.94 -8.88 -6.92
C VAL A 262 15.66 -10.22 -6.84
N GLN A 263 15.28 -11.04 -5.87
CA GLN A 263 15.77 -12.41 -5.68
C GLN A 263 14.66 -13.39 -6.09
N GLU A 264 15.03 -14.54 -6.67
CA GLU A 264 14.14 -15.69 -6.99
C GLU A 264 12.75 -15.35 -7.57
N GLY A 265 12.63 -15.37 -8.90
CA GLY A 265 11.42 -15.88 -9.58
C GLY A 265 10.15 -15.01 -9.70
N ARG A 266 10.13 -13.72 -9.32
CA ARG A 266 8.89 -12.89 -9.42
C ARG A 266 9.05 -11.54 -10.14
N TYR A 267 9.82 -11.57 -11.22
CA TYR A 267 9.99 -10.52 -12.22
C TYR A 267 9.37 -11.01 -13.54
N CYS A 268 8.59 -10.19 -14.24
CA CYS A 268 8.19 -10.51 -15.61
C CYS A 268 8.81 -9.49 -16.57
N THR A 269 9.80 -9.92 -17.38
CA THR A 269 10.15 -9.16 -18.59
C THR A 269 8.95 -9.10 -19.54
N GLN A 270 8.99 -8.16 -20.48
CA GLN A 270 8.14 -8.20 -21.68
C GLN A 270 8.26 -9.52 -22.48
N GLN A 271 9.30 -10.34 -22.23
CA GLN A 271 9.56 -11.62 -22.87
C GLN A 271 9.24 -12.84 -21.99
N GLY A 272 8.67 -12.64 -20.78
CA GLY A 272 8.13 -13.72 -19.93
C GLY A 272 9.15 -14.50 -19.09
N GLY A 273 10.37 -13.97 -18.90
CA GLY A 273 11.41 -14.58 -18.03
C GLY A 273 11.52 -13.88 -16.67
N CYS A 274 11.84 -14.67 -15.63
CA CYS A 274 12.20 -14.19 -14.29
C CYS A 274 13.73 -14.22 -14.13
N GLU A 275 14.40 -13.06 -14.18
CA GLU A 275 15.84 -12.97 -13.91
C GLU A 275 16.07 -12.22 -12.59
N PRO A 276 16.84 -12.79 -11.65
CA PRO A 276 17.30 -12.03 -10.49
C PRO A 276 18.17 -10.85 -10.96
N GLY A 277 18.13 -9.76 -10.20
CA GLY A 277 18.84 -8.55 -10.60
C GLY A 277 18.78 -7.46 -9.55
N GLN A 278 19.61 -6.44 -9.77
CA GLN A 278 19.63 -5.23 -8.96
C GLN A 278 19.42 -4.03 -9.88
N TRP A 279 18.60 -3.09 -9.40
CA TRP A 279 18.29 -1.85 -10.09
C TRP A 279 18.37 -0.69 -9.10
N LEU A 280 19.00 0.39 -9.52
CA LEU A 280 18.94 1.67 -8.80
C LEU A 280 17.84 2.52 -9.40
N TYR A 281 16.90 2.95 -8.56
CA TYR A 281 15.96 4.01 -8.87
C TYR A 281 16.47 5.32 -8.28
N ASN A 282 16.65 6.35 -9.10
CA ASN A 282 16.97 7.70 -8.65
C ASN A 282 15.69 8.54 -8.52
N PRO A 283 15.22 8.85 -7.30
CA PRO A 283 13.98 9.58 -7.11
C PRO A 283 14.01 11.04 -7.57
N ALA A 284 15.20 11.65 -7.69
CA ALA A 284 15.35 13.03 -8.12
C ALA A 284 15.12 13.20 -9.63
N CYS A 285 15.33 12.15 -10.42
CA CYS A 285 15.19 12.19 -11.87
C CYS A 285 14.35 11.06 -12.48
N GLY A 286 13.79 10.16 -11.66
CA GLY A 286 12.95 9.05 -12.09
C GLY A 286 13.71 7.96 -12.86
N LYS A 287 15.04 7.98 -12.88
CA LYS A 287 15.83 7.06 -13.72
C LYS A 287 16.06 5.72 -13.05
N TRP A 288 15.90 4.66 -13.85
CA TRP A 288 16.35 3.32 -13.51
C TRP A 288 17.71 3.02 -14.12
N SER A 289 18.56 2.29 -13.39
CA SER A 289 19.83 1.77 -13.91
C SER A 289 20.07 0.38 -13.38
N LYS A 290 20.36 -0.59 -14.26
CA LYS A 290 20.69 -1.94 -13.85
C LYS A 290 22.09 -1.96 -13.24
N VAL A 291 22.23 -2.63 -12.10
CA VAL A 291 23.50 -2.75 -11.38
C VAL A 291 24.01 -4.19 -11.51
N PRO A 292 25.31 -4.40 -11.75
CA PRO A 292 25.90 -5.74 -11.68
C PRO A 292 25.67 -6.35 -10.30
N ILE A 293 25.22 -7.60 -10.25
CA ILE A 293 25.19 -8.37 -9.01
C ILE A 293 26.65 -8.61 -8.62
N VAL A 294 27.10 -7.98 -7.54
CA VAL A 294 28.40 -8.30 -6.94
C VAL A 294 28.17 -9.53 -6.06
N GLU A 295 28.57 -10.71 -6.54
CA GLU A 295 28.65 -11.89 -5.67
C GLU A 295 29.65 -11.59 -4.53
N PRO A 296 29.31 -11.93 -3.28
CA PRO A 296 30.20 -11.70 -2.14
C PRO A 296 31.52 -12.48 -2.23
#